data_AF-A0A427UB22-F1
#
_entry.id   AF-A0A427UB22-F1
#
_cell.length_a   1.000
_cell.length_b   1.000
_cell.length_c   1.000
_cell.angle_alpha   90.00
_cell.angle_beta   90.00
_cell.angle_gamma   90.00
#
_symmetry.space_group_name_H-M   'P 1'
#
loop_
_entity.id
_entity.type
_entity.pdbx_description
1 polymer ?
#
loop_
_entity_poly.entity_id
_entity_poly.type
_entity_poly.pdbx_seq_one_letter_code
_entity_poly.pdbx_strand_id
1 'polypeptide(L)'
;FFNEILDKLKYVVSDSQSVVVAGPGFTKDDFLKYVESNDPELAAGIIVEDTSSIGTSGFQEVLRRGAVDRIMEQSRIAREASLMESLLKEIAMDGKVVYGVEEVKRANNYGSIETLLISDEFLLHEREKGEGGGIDSFIRNVEYSQGKLVVFSTEFEPGQKLEALGGIAALLRFKV
;
A
#
# COMPACT_ATOMS: atom_id res chain seq x y z
N PHE A 1 -23.00 11.16 24.35
CA PHE A 1 -22.47 9.82 24.02
C PHE A 1 -21.51 9.87 22.84
N PHE A 2 -21.96 10.15 21.61
CA PHE A 2 -21.06 10.18 20.43
C PHE A 2 -19.88 11.13 20.55
N ASN A 3 -20.07 12.32 21.14
CA ASN A 3 -18.96 13.24 21.41
C ASN A 3 -17.84 12.60 22.25
N GLU A 4 -18.20 11.85 23.29
CA GLU A 4 -17.23 11.23 24.19
C GLU A 4 -16.44 10.12 23.50
N ILE A 5 -17.07 9.39 22.58
CA ILE A 5 -16.39 8.37 21.75
C ILE A 5 -15.44 9.05 20.77
N LEU A 6 -15.89 10.12 20.12
CA LEU A 6 -15.08 10.89 19.18
C LEU A 6 -13.85 11.47 19.87
N ASP A 7 -14.00 12.08 21.05
CA ASP A 7 -12.88 12.62 21.83
C ASP A 7 -11.87 11.51 22.16
N LYS A 8 -12.34 10.34 22.60
CA LYS A 8 -11.47 9.18 22.86
C LYS A 8 -10.75 8.67 21.61
N LEU A 9 -11.44 8.63 20.46
CA LEU A 9 -10.83 8.23 19.19
C LEU A 9 -9.70 9.19 18.79
N LYS A 10 -9.91 10.50 18.91
CA LYS A 10 -8.88 11.50 18.60
C LYS A 10 -7.59 11.35 19.41
N TYR A 11 -7.69 10.85 20.65
CA TYR A 11 -6.52 10.57 21.48
C TYR A 11 -5.76 9.29 21.08
N VAL A 12 -6.43 8.34 20.45
CA VAL A 12 -5.88 7.00 20.18
C VAL A 12 -5.42 6.88 18.72
N VAL A 13 -6.17 7.46 17.79
CA VAL A 13 -5.95 7.33 16.35
C VAL A 13 -4.90 8.35 15.92
N SER A 14 -3.82 7.85 15.31
CA SER A 14 -2.81 8.67 14.62
C SER A 14 -3.14 8.74 13.12
N ASP A 15 -2.61 9.74 12.41
CA ASP A 15 -2.93 10.06 11.00
C ASP A 15 -2.80 8.89 10.00
N SER A 16 -2.11 7.79 10.35
CA SER A 16 -1.87 6.64 9.48
C SER A 16 -2.70 5.39 9.79
N GLN A 17 -3.73 5.48 10.64
CA GLN A 17 -4.51 4.31 11.10
C GLN A 17 -5.95 4.33 10.60
N SER A 18 -6.38 3.26 9.93
CA SER A 18 -7.79 3.04 9.58
C SER A 18 -8.58 2.58 10.82
N VAL A 19 -9.80 3.07 10.97
CA VAL A 19 -10.68 2.77 12.10
C VAL A 19 -11.87 1.95 11.61
N VAL A 20 -12.14 0.81 12.25
CA VAL A 20 -13.33 0.01 11.96
C VAL A 20 -14.39 0.27 13.03
N VAL A 21 -15.57 0.74 12.61
CA VAL A 21 -16.74 0.89 13.47
C VAL A 21 -17.75 -0.20 13.12
N ALA A 22 -18.04 -1.07 14.09
CA ALA A 22 -18.87 -2.23 13.86
C ALA A 22 -20.00 -2.36 14.89
N GLY A 23 -21.17 -2.82 14.44
CA GLY A 23 -22.30 -3.06 15.32
C GLY A 23 -23.57 -3.52 14.60
N PRO A 24 -24.56 -4.07 15.34
CA PRO A 24 -25.87 -4.35 14.80
C PRO A 24 -26.71 -3.08 14.64
N GLY A 25 -27.58 -3.06 13.63
CA GLY A 25 -28.50 -1.95 13.39
C GLY A 25 -27.80 -0.68 12.91
N PHE A 26 -28.43 0.48 13.13
CA PHE A 26 -28.06 1.74 12.47
C PHE A 26 -27.13 2.65 13.30
N THR A 27 -26.85 2.31 14.56
CA THR A 27 -26.09 3.18 15.47
C THR A 27 -24.68 3.50 14.96
N LYS A 28 -24.04 2.56 14.26
CA LYS A 28 -22.72 2.75 13.63
C LYS A 28 -22.77 3.78 12.50
N ASP A 29 -23.84 3.77 11.72
CA ASP A 29 -24.06 4.67 10.59
C ASP A 29 -24.38 6.09 11.10
N ASP A 30 -25.17 6.19 12.17
CA ASP A 30 -25.45 7.45 12.85
C ASP A 30 -24.20 8.03 13.52
N PHE A 31 -23.33 7.16 14.06
CA PHE A 31 -22.03 7.59 14.57
C PHE A 31 -21.13 8.11 13.44
N LEU A 32 -21.04 7.42 12.30
CA LEU A 32 -20.26 7.90 11.15
C LEU A 32 -20.73 9.29 10.70
N LYS A 33 -22.03 9.49 10.51
CA LYS A 33 -22.59 10.82 10.15
C LYS A 33 -22.26 11.91 11.18
N TYR A 34 -22.26 11.54 12.46
CA TYR A 34 -21.83 12.45 13.53
C TYR A 34 -20.35 12.82 13.37
N VAL A 35 -19.46 11.84 13.11
CA VAL A 35 -18.03 12.11 12.90
C VAL A 35 -17.82 12.95 11.63
N GLU A 36 -18.45 12.63 10.51
CA GLU A 36 -18.37 13.41 9.25
C GLU A 36 -18.69 14.89 9.46
N SER A 37 -19.64 15.20 10.35
CA SER A 37 -20.04 16.58 10.63
C SER A 37 -19.06 17.34 11.55
N ASN A 38 -18.27 16.63 12.35
CA ASN A 38 -17.41 17.23 13.38
C ASN A 38 -15.91 17.10 13.07
N ASP A 39 -15.53 16.09 12.29
CA ASP A 39 -14.17 15.75 11.91
C ASP A 39 -14.14 14.96 10.59
N PRO A 40 -14.24 15.65 9.44
CA PRO A 40 -14.27 15.00 8.13
C PRO A 40 -12.99 14.19 7.81
N GLU A 41 -11.85 14.61 8.35
CA GLU A 41 -10.56 13.95 8.12
C GLU A 41 -10.51 12.61 8.83
N LEU A 42 -10.92 12.56 10.11
CA LEU A 42 -11.06 11.30 10.83
C LEU A 42 -12.12 10.41 10.19
N ALA A 43 -13.24 10.99 9.73
CA ALA A 43 -14.31 10.24 9.08
C ALA A 43 -13.85 9.52 7.81
N ALA A 44 -12.94 10.13 7.03
CA ALA A 44 -12.39 9.52 5.82
C ALA A 44 -11.60 8.22 6.10
N GLY A 45 -11.09 8.06 7.32
CA GLY A 45 -10.40 6.85 7.78
C GLY A 45 -11.30 5.82 8.44
N ILE A 46 -12.61 6.09 8.60
CA ILE A 46 -13.57 5.19 9.24
C ILE A 46 -14.24 4.28 8.22
N ILE A 47 -14.29 2.99 8.54
CA ILE A 47 -14.98 1.97 7.75
C ILE A 47 -16.00 1.29 8.64
N VAL A 48 -17.22 1.16 8.10
CA VAL A 48 -18.37 0.66 8.84
C VAL A 48 -18.64 -0.80 8.47
N GLU A 49 -18.81 -1.65 9.47
CA GLU A 49 -19.11 -3.08 9.28
C GLU A 49 -20.35 -3.51 10.07
N ASP A 50 -21.21 -4.29 9.43
CA ASP A 50 -22.36 -4.92 10.09
C ASP A 50 -21.93 -6.13 10.92
N THR A 51 -22.42 -6.20 12.15
CA THR A 51 -22.30 -7.39 13.00
C THR A 51 -23.66 -7.86 13.49
N SER A 52 -23.75 -9.14 13.80
CA SER A 52 -24.94 -9.73 14.43
C SER A 52 -24.95 -9.52 15.95
N SER A 53 -23.79 -9.25 16.55
CA SER A 53 -23.57 -9.20 17.99
C SER A 53 -22.68 -8.01 18.40
N ILE A 54 -22.74 -7.67 19.69
CA ILE A 54 -21.88 -6.64 20.32
C ILE A 54 -20.76 -7.28 21.16
N GLY A 55 -19.77 -6.48 21.56
CA GLY A 55 -18.67 -6.93 22.42
C GLY A 55 -17.72 -7.90 21.71
N THR A 56 -17.11 -8.83 22.45
CA THR A 56 -16.07 -9.73 21.94
C THR A 56 -16.55 -10.61 20.79
N SER A 57 -17.80 -11.07 20.81
CA SER A 57 -18.36 -11.89 19.73
C SER A 57 -18.52 -11.08 18.43
N GLY A 58 -18.99 -9.83 18.53
CA GLY A 58 -19.03 -8.89 17.40
C GLY A 58 -17.64 -8.60 16.84
N PHE A 59 -16.64 -8.38 17.70
CA PHE A 59 -15.26 -8.18 17.29
C PHE A 59 -14.69 -9.38 16.51
N GLN A 60 -14.87 -10.60 17.03
CA GLN A 60 -14.44 -11.84 16.35
C GLN A 60 -15.17 -12.04 15.01
N GLU A 61 -16.43 -11.62 14.92
CA GLU A 61 -17.20 -11.67 13.67
C GLU A 61 -16.60 -10.75 12.59
N VAL A 62 -16.24 -9.51 12.93
CA VAL A 62 -15.59 -8.56 12.02
C VAL A 62 -14.28 -9.13 11.47
N LEU A 63 -13.46 -9.71 12.35
CA LEU A 63 -12.21 -10.34 11.95
C LEU A 63 -12.45 -11.51 10.99
N ARG A 64 -13.40 -12.40 11.31
CA ARG A 64 -13.71 -13.57 10.49
C ARG A 64 -14.28 -13.21 9.11
N ARG A 65 -14.96 -12.07 8.99
CA ARG A 65 -15.51 -11.59 7.71
C ARG A 65 -14.46 -10.95 6.79
N GLY A 66 -13.20 -10.85 7.22
CA GLY A 66 -12.11 -10.32 6.40
C GLY A 66 -12.20 -8.80 6.20
N ALA A 67 -12.86 -8.08 7.12
CA ALA A 67 -12.93 -6.61 7.04
C ALA A 67 -11.53 -5.99 7.09
N VAL A 68 -10.66 -6.49 7.98
CA VAL A 68 -9.28 -6.02 8.09
C VAL A 68 -8.50 -6.28 6.79
N ASP A 69 -8.64 -7.46 6.20
CA ASP A 69 -7.93 -7.83 4.97
C ASP A 69 -8.28 -6.90 3.81
N ARG A 70 -9.58 -6.60 3.63
CA ARG A 70 -10.07 -5.65 2.61
C ARG A 70 -9.50 -4.25 2.80
N ILE A 71 -9.36 -3.79 4.05
CA ILE A 71 -8.82 -2.46 4.37
C ILE A 71 -7.34 -2.40 4.06
N MET A 72 -6.59 -3.42 4.45
CA MET A 72 -5.16 -3.49 4.18
C MET A 72 -4.89 -3.56 2.68
N GLU A 73 -5.72 -4.28 1.92
CA GLU A 73 -5.65 -4.34 0.47
C GLU A 73 -5.90 -2.97 -0.17
N GLN A 74 -6.97 -2.26 0.21
CA GLN A 74 -7.25 -0.91 -0.29
C GLN A 74 -6.10 0.07 0.03
N SER A 75 -5.56 0.01 1.25
CA SER A 75 -4.41 0.82 1.66
C SER A 75 -3.17 0.52 0.81
N ARG A 76 -2.90 -0.77 0.55
CA ARG A 76 -1.80 -1.20 -0.32
C ARG A 76 -1.97 -0.67 -1.74
N ILE A 77 -3.16 -0.82 -2.33
CA ILE A 77 -3.46 -0.35 -3.69
C ILE A 77 -3.29 1.17 -3.79
N ALA A 78 -3.75 1.93 -2.79
CA ALA A 78 -3.57 3.38 -2.76
C ALA A 78 -2.08 3.77 -2.71
N ARG A 79 -1.26 3.05 -1.94
CA ARG A 79 0.18 3.25 -1.87
C ARG A 79 0.87 2.92 -3.20
N GLU A 80 0.51 1.80 -3.84
CA GLU A 80 1.01 1.42 -5.16
C GLU A 80 0.66 2.49 -6.21
N ALA A 81 -0.57 2.99 -6.22
CA ALA A 81 -1.00 4.06 -7.11
C ALA A 81 -0.17 5.34 -6.94
N SER A 82 0.05 5.79 -5.69
CA SER A 82 0.86 6.98 -5.39
C SER A 82 2.32 6.83 -5.83
N LEU A 83 2.91 5.64 -5.65
CA LEU A 83 4.25 5.34 -6.13
C LEU A 83 4.32 5.33 -7.66
N MET A 84 3.30 4.79 -8.34
CA MET A 84 3.21 4.80 -9.80
C MET A 84 3.08 6.22 -10.34
N GLU A 85 2.27 7.08 -9.72
CA GLU A 85 2.19 8.50 -10.09
C GLU A 85 3.54 9.20 -9.95
N SER A 86 4.25 8.94 -8.84
CA SER A 86 5.59 9.49 -8.61
C SER A 86 6.58 9.02 -9.68
N LEU A 87 6.54 7.74 -10.05
CA LEU A 87 7.34 7.15 -11.11
C LEU A 87 7.07 7.84 -12.46
N LEU A 88 5.82 7.94 -12.87
CA LEU A 88 5.42 8.57 -14.13
C LEU A 88 5.80 10.05 -14.20
N LYS A 89 5.67 10.77 -13.07
CA LYS A 89 6.10 12.17 -12.96
C LYS A 89 7.59 12.32 -13.21
N GLU A 90 8.42 11.50 -12.56
CA GLU A 90 9.88 11.53 -12.77
C GLU A 90 10.23 11.14 -14.22
N ILE A 91 9.51 10.19 -14.83
CA ILE A 91 9.72 9.82 -16.25
C ILE A 91 9.44 11.01 -17.16
N ALA A 92 8.33 11.70 -16.96
CA ALA A 92 7.95 12.86 -17.76
C ALA A 92 8.95 14.03 -17.66
N MET A 93 9.69 14.10 -16.54
CA MET A 93 10.70 15.13 -16.29
C MET A 93 12.11 14.71 -16.68
N ASP A 94 12.31 13.50 -17.22
CA ASP A 94 13.65 12.89 -17.35
C ASP A 94 14.45 13.01 -16.04
N GLY A 95 13.77 12.68 -14.93
CA GLY A 95 14.22 12.93 -13.57
C GLY A 95 15.02 11.77 -12.97
N LYS A 96 14.76 11.50 -11.69
CA LYS A 96 15.47 10.50 -10.88
C LYS A 96 14.73 9.16 -10.94
N VAL A 97 14.69 8.57 -12.12
CA VAL A 97 13.97 7.32 -12.39
C VAL A 97 14.69 6.47 -13.44
N VAL A 98 14.57 5.16 -13.31
CA VAL A 98 14.95 4.19 -14.34
C VAL A 98 13.89 3.09 -14.42
N TYR A 99 13.74 2.48 -15.60
CA TYR A 99 12.87 1.32 -15.81
C TYR A 99 13.52 0.33 -16.78
N GLY A 100 13.11 -0.93 -16.68
CA GLY A 100 13.74 -2.03 -17.39
C GLY A 100 14.98 -2.58 -16.69
N VAL A 101 15.23 -3.87 -16.91
CA VAL A 101 16.20 -4.69 -16.17
C VAL A 101 17.62 -4.09 -16.17
N GLU A 102 18.11 -3.68 -17.33
CA GLU A 102 19.51 -3.26 -17.49
C GLU A 102 19.78 -1.89 -16.85
N GLU A 103 18.86 -0.94 -16.99
CA GLU A 103 19.00 0.39 -16.37
C GLU A 103 18.83 0.31 -14.84
N VAL A 104 17.93 -0.54 -14.35
CA VAL A 104 17.75 -0.79 -12.92
C VAL A 104 18.99 -1.47 -12.31
N LYS A 105 19.59 -2.46 -12.98
CA LYS A 105 20.88 -3.03 -12.56
C LYS A 105 21.99 -2.00 -12.51
N ARG A 106 22.07 -1.13 -13.52
CA ARG A 106 23.06 -0.04 -13.55
C ARG A 106 22.86 0.88 -12.35
N ALA A 107 21.64 1.34 -12.10
CA ALA A 107 21.32 2.20 -10.97
C ALA A 107 21.68 1.56 -9.61
N ASN A 108 21.45 0.25 -9.46
CA ASN A 108 21.84 -0.50 -8.27
C ASN A 108 23.37 -0.50 -8.06
N ASN A 109 24.16 -0.68 -9.12
CA ASN A 109 25.63 -0.67 -9.03
C ASN A 109 26.18 0.68 -8.52
N TYR A 110 25.47 1.78 -8.81
CA TYR A 110 25.80 3.11 -8.27
C TYR A 110 25.22 3.35 -6.86
N GLY A 111 24.46 2.42 -6.28
CA GLY A 111 23.79 2.58 -4.99
C GLY A 111 22.73 3.69 -5.01
N SER A 112 22.20 4.02 -6.19
CA SER A 112 21.31 5.16 -6.39
C SER A 112 19.84 4.84 -6.14
N ILE A 113 19.48 3.56 -6.02
CA ILE A 113 18.08 3.12 -5.83
C ILE A 113 17.57 3.56 -4.45
N GLU A 114 16.51 4.37 -4.44
CA GLU A 114 15.74 4.69 -3.24
C GLU A 114 14.62 3.66 -3.05
N THR A 115 13.82 3.44 -4.08
CA THR A 115 12.69 2.51 -4.06
C THR A 115 12.69 1.69 -5.36
N LEU A 116 12.85 0.38 -5.21
CA LEU A 116 12.70 -0.62 -6.27
C LEU A 116 11.24 -1.05 -6.34
N LEU A 117 10.67 -0.97 -7.54
CA LEU A 117 9.31 -1.37 -7.87
C LEU A 117 9.38 -2.59 -8.80
N ILE A 118 8.69 -3.67 -8.44
CA ILE A 118 8.63 -4.91 -9.24
C ILE A 118 7.18 -5.37 -9.36
N SER A 119 6.72 -5.79 -10.53
CA SER A 119 5.44 -6.49 -10.67
C SER A 119 5.56 -7.95 -10.22
N ASP A 120 4.48 -8.49 -9.65
CA ASP A 120 4.40 -9.90 -9.26
C ASP A 120 4.62 -10.87 -10.43
N GLU A 121 4.07 -10.59 -11.62
CA GLU A 121 4.32 -11.38 -12.84
C GLU A 121 5.80 -11.41 -13.22
N PHE A 122 6.48 -10.27 -13.27
CA PHE A 122 7.91 -10.20 -13.56
C PHE A 122 8.72 -10.97 -12.51
N LEU A 123 8.39 -10.79 -11.23
CA LEU A 123 9.07 -11.48 -10.14
C LEU A 123 8.94 -13.00 -10.24
N LEU A 124 7.74 -13.49 -10.56
CA LEU A 124 7.48 -14.91 -10.74
C LEU A 124 8.29 -15.46 -11.92
N HIS A 125 8.21 -14.81 -13.07
CA HIS A 125 8.92 -15.22 -14.28
C HIS A 125 10.44 -15.24 -14.10
N GLU A 126 11.03 -14.24 -13.44
CA GLU A 126 12.48 -14.22 -13.17
C GLU A 126 12.91 -15.27 -12.14
N ARG A 127 12.02 -15.68 -11.22
CA ARG A 127 12.29 -16.82 -10.32
C ARG A 127 12.27 -18.15 -11.05
N GLU A 128 11.36 -18.33 -12.01
CA GLU A 128 11.23 -19.56 -12.79
C GLU A 128 12.41 -19.78 -13.76
N LYS A 129 12.96 -18.70 -14.33
CA LYS A 129 14.13 -18.76 -15.23
C LYS A 129 15.43 -19.15 -14.55
N GLY A 130 15.53 -19.01 -13.23
CA GLY A 130 16.79 -19.12 -12.50
C GLY A 130 16.84 -20.30 -11.55
N GLU A 131 17.52 -21.39 -11.94
CA GLU A 131 18.16 -22.27 -10.96
C GLU A 131 19.25 -21.47 -10.23
N GLY A 132 18.94 -20.82 -9.10
CA GLY A 132 19.96 -20.21 -8.24
C GLY A 132 19.78 -18.75 -7.79
N GLY A 133 18.54 -18.23 -7.70
CA GLY A 133 18.28 -17.01 -6.92
C GLY A 133 18.79 -15.70 -7.52
N GLY A 134 18.80 -15.56 -8.86
CA GLY A 134 19.23 -14.34 -9.56
C GLY A 134 18.51 -13.08 -9.09
N ILE A 135 17.18 -13.02 -9.25
CA ILE A 135 16.38 -11.88 -8.81
C ILE A 135 16.38 -11.71 -7.29
N ASP A 136 16.35 -12.80 -6.51
CA ASP A 136 16.39 -12.73 -5.05
C ASP A 136 17.74 -12.19 -4.53
N SER A 137 18.86 -12.51 -5.21
CA SER A 137 20.18 -11.94 -4.90
C SER A 137 20.25 -10.46 -5.22
N PHE A 138 19.63 -10.03 -6.32
CA PHE A 138 19.51 -8.63 -6.69
C PHE A 138 18.68 -7.83 -5.67
N ILE A 139 17.51 -8.34 -5.29
CA ILE A 139 16.66 -7.75 -4.26
C ILE A 139 17.43 -7.59 -2.95
N ARG A 140 18.12 -8.64 -2.49
CA ARG A 140 18.96 -8.56 -1.27
C ARG A 140 20.02 -7.48 -1.38
N ASN A 141 20.65 -7.32 -2.54
CA ASN A 141 21.67 -6.29 -2.74
C ASN A 141 21.11 -4.86 -2.64
N VAL A 142 19.91 -4.65 -3.18
CA VAL A 142 19.18 -3.37 -3.06
C VAL A 142 18.86 -3.07 -1.60
N GLU A 143 18.37 -4.05 -0.85
CA GLU A 143 18.08 -3.91 0.59
C GLU A 143 19.35 -3.63 1.40
N TYR A 144 20.47 -4.31 1.11
CA TYR A 144 21.77 -4.01 1.73
C TYR A 144 22.20 -2.56 1.51
N SER A 145 21.87 -1.99 0.34
CA SER A 145 22.11 -0.58 0.00
C SER A 145 21.07 0.39 0.59
N GLN A 146 20.22 -0.09 1.50
CA GLN A 146 19.11 0.63 2.14
C GLN A 146 18.03 1.10 1.15
N GLY A 147 17.90 0.41 0.00
CA GLY A 147 16.78 0.59 -0.92
C GLY A 147 15.52 -0.07 -0.37
N LYS A 148 14.36 0.53 -0.63
CA LYS A 148 13.06 -0.06 -0.30
C LYS A 148 12.57 -0.93 -1.45
N LEU A 149 12.00 -2.09 -1.16
CA LEU A 149 11.30 -2.91 -2.15
C LEU A 149 9.79 -2.71 -2.03
N VAL A 150 9.12 -2.55 -3.16
CA VAL A 150 7.65 -2.62 -3.27
C VAL A 150 7.30 -3.53 -4.44
N VAL A 151 6.47 -4.55 -4.16
CA VAL A 151 5.93 -5.45 -5.19
C VAL A 151 4.50 -5.00 -5.51
N PHE A 152 4.20 -4.84 -6.79
CA PHE A 152 2.91 -4.42 -7.31
C PHE A 152 2.18 -5.65 -7.82
N SER A 153 0.88 -5.73 -7.56
CA SER A 153 0.07 -6.81 -8.15
C SER A 153 -0.49 -6.42 -9.51
N THR A 154 -0.28 -7.26 -10.54
CA THR A 154 -0.87 -7.06 -11.88
C THR A 154 -2.38 -7.24 -11.91
N GLU A 155 -3.00 -7.70 -10.81
CA GLU A 155 -4.46 -7.70 -10.66
C GLU A 155 -5.06 -6.29 -10.68
N PHE A 156 -4.25 -5.26 -10.37
CA PHE A 156 -4.68 -3.86 -10.32
C PHE A 156 -3.94 -2.99 -11.35
N GLU A 157 -4.56 -1.85 -11.71
CA GLU A 157 -4.05 -0.91 -12.72
C GLU A 157 -2.59 -0.46 -12.47
N PRO A 158 -2.15 -0.11 -11.23
CA PRO A 158 -0.76 0.27 -10.99
C PRO A 158 0.23 -0.83 -11.37
N GLY A 159 -0.06 -2.09 -11.05
CA GLY A 159 0.80 -3.22 -11.43
C GLY A 159 0.82 -3.47 -12.93
N GLN A 160 -0.33 -3.36 -13.62
CA GLN A 160 -0.41 -3.48 -15.08
C GLN A 160 0.42 -2.42 -15.79
N LYS A 161 0.42 -1.18 -15.29
CA LYS A 161 1.26 -0.10 -15.82
C LYS A 161 2.74 -0.40 -15.62
N LEU A 162 3.14 -0.92 -14.46
CA LEU A 162 4.51 -1.31 -14.21
C LEU A 162 4.96 -2.45 -15.13
N GLU A 163 4.10 -3.45 -15.32
CA GLU A 163 4.35 -4.56 -16.25
C GLU A 163 4.55 -4.05 -17.68
N ALA A 164 3.72 -3.11 -18.13
CA ALA A 164 3.87 -2.48 -19.45
C ALA A 164 5.18 -1.67 -19.60
N LEU A 165 5.81 -1.24 -18.50
CA LEU A 165 7.15 -0.61 -18.47
C LEU A 165 8.30 -1.64 -18.39
N GLY A 166 8.00 -2.93 -18.53
CA GLY A 166 8.98 -4.02 -18.47
C GLY A 166 9.09 -4.70 -17.11
N GLY A 167 8.10 -4.52 -16.23
CA GLY A 167 7.94 -5.28 -14.97
C GLY A 167 8.88 -4.88 -13.83
N ILE A 168 9.83 -3.98 -14.07
CA ILE A 168 10.77 -3.49 -13.06
C ILE A 168 11.13 -2.02 -13.30
N ALA A 169 11.12 -1.24 -12.23
CA ALA A 169 11.51 0.17 -12.23
C ALA A 169 12.10 0.60 -10.88
N ALA A 170 12.77 1.75 -10.85
CA ALA A 170 13.27 2.31 -9.61
C ALA A 170 13.20 3.84 -9.58
N LEU A 171 12.77 4.37 -8.43
CA LEU A 171 12.97 5.76 -8.04
C LEU A 171 14.35 5.90 -7.40
N LEU A 172 15.05 6.97 -7.76
CA LEU A 172 16.46 7.16 -7.41
C LEU A 172 16.68 8.31 -6.43
N ARG A 173 17.70 8.15 -5.58
CA ARG A 173 18.21 9.21 -4.69
C ARG A 173 18.85 10.34 -5.49
N PHE A 174 19.57 9.98 -6.57
CA PHE A 174 20.24 10.87 -7.51
C PHE A 174 20.25 10.25 -8.91
N LYS A 175 20.36 11.09 -9.95
CA LYS A 175 20.37 10.65 -11.34
C LYS A 175 21.69 9.95 -11.67
N VAL A 176 21.61 8.91 -12.50
CA VAL A 176 22.75 8.07 -12.95
C VAL A 176 23.08 8.35 -14.40
#